data_AF-A0A1S2ILT7-F1
#
_entry.id   AF-A0A1S2ILT7-F1
#
_cell.length_a   1.000
_cell.length_b   1.000
_cell.length_c   1.000
_cell.angle_alpha   90.00
_cell.angle_beta   90.00
_cell.angle_gamma   90.00
#
_symmetry.space_group_name_H-M   'P 1'
#
loop_
_entity.id
_entity.type
_entity.pdbx_description
1 polymer ?
#
loop_
_entity_poly.entity_id
_entity_poly.type
_entity_poly.pdbx_seq_one_letter_code
_entity_poly.pdbx_strand_id
1 'polypeptide(L)'
;MTPIAATNTPEERVRAAADQYDDERGTLAASALAVLARRQATAGKTCARCGERKPFSAFGQDARKDDGLTSRCRRCRARAS
;
A
#
# COMPACT_ATOMS: atom_id res chain seq x y z
N MET A 1 27.18 -5.84 -36.17
CA MET A 1 25.71 -5.98 -36.08
C MET A 1 25.43 -6.90 -34.92
N THR A 2 25.21 -6.35 -33.72
CA THR A 2 25.06 -7.15 -32.50
C THR A 2 23.59 -7.56 -32.38
N PRO A 3 23.26 -8.85 -32.21
CA PRO A 3 21.88 -9.25 -32.00
C PRO A 3 21.45 -8.75 -30.62
N ILE A 4 20.45 -7.86 -30.59
CA ILE A 4 19.68 -7.56 -29.39
C ILE A 4 19.02 -8.86 -28.96
N ALA A 5 19.54 -9.48 -27.90
CA ALA A 5 18.93 -10.64 -27.29
C ALA A 5 17.48 -10.30 -26.95
N ALA A 6 16.54 -11.13 -27.40
CA ALA A 6 15.15 -11.05 -27.00
C ALA A 6 15.07 -11.40 -25.51
N THR A 7 15.27 -10.39 -24.67
CA THR A 7 15.21 -10.50 -23.23
C THR A 7 13.74 -10.71 -22.88
N ASN A 8 13.44 -11.93 -22.42
CA ASN A 8 12.12 -12.37 -21.98
C ASN A 8 12.14 -12.51 -20.46
N THR A 9 12.67 -11.48 -19.80
CA THR A 9 12.84 -11.51 -18.36
C THR A 9 11.48 -11.28 -17.67
N PRO A 10 11.26 -11.81 -16.45
CA PRO A 10 10.03 -11.56 -15.70
C PRO A 10 9.77 -10.06 -15.48
N GLU A 11 10.83 -9.28 -15.29
CA GLU A 11 10.79 -7.83 -15.14
C GLU A 11 10.36 -7.09 -16.42
N GLU A 12 10.77 -7.54 -17.61
CA GLU A 12 10.27 -7.00 -18.88
C GLU A 12 8.81 -7.36 -19.13
N ARG A 13 8.38 -8.56 -18.73
CA ARG A 13 6.97 -8.96 -18.82
C ARG A 13 6.08 -8.10 -17.91
N VAL A 14 6.55 -7.80 -16.70
CA VAL A 14 5.85 -6.91 -15.76
C VAL A 14 5.78 -5.48 -16.32
N ARG A 15 6.85 -5.00 -16.95
CA ARG A 15 6.91 -3.69 -17.58
C ARG A 15 5.99 -3.58 -18.80
N ALA A 16 6.03 -4.55 -19.70
CA ALA A 16 5.14 -4.60 -20.87
C ALA A 16 3.67 -4.67 -20.47
N ALA A 17 3.35 -5.41 -19.39
CA ALA A 17 2.00 -5.41 -18.83
C ALA A 17 1.61 -4.05 -18.24
N ALA A 18 2.54 -3.33 -17.60
CA ALA A 18 2.28 -1.98 -17.10
C ALA A 18 2.06 -0.97 -18.24
N ASP A 19 2.88 -1.01 -19.29
CA ASP A 19 2.79 -0.13 -20.47
C ASP A 19 1.47 -0.32 -21.23
N GLN A 20 0.88 -1.53 -21.19
CA GLN A 20 -0.43 -1.81 -21.80
C GLN A 20 -1.58 -0.98 -21.18
N TYR A 21 -1.44 -0.53 -19.93
CA TYR A 21 -2.49 0.18 -19.20
C TYR A 21 -2.21 1.67 -18.98
N ASP A 22 -1.02 2.16 -19.37
CA ASP A 22 -0.70 3.58 -19.29
C ASP A 22 -0.98 4.29 -20.62
N ASP A 23 -1.28 5.59 -20.57
CA ASP A 23 -1.38 6.40 -21.77
C ASP A 23 0.02 6.67 -22.35
N GLU A 24 0.13 7.14 -23.60
CA GLU A 24 1.43 7.37 -24.27
C GLU A 24 2.38 8.32 -23.50
N ARG A 25 1.88 9.04 -22.47
CA ARG A 25 2.66 9.95 -21.62
C ARG A 25 2.96 9.41 -20.23
N GLY A 26 2.53 8.19 -19.85
CA GLY A 26 2.82 7.63 -18.52
C GLY A 26 2.01 8.28 -17.38
N THR A 27 0.92 8.98 -17.67
CA THR A 27 0.24 9.84 -16.70
C THR A 27 -0.83 9.10 -15.89
N LEU A 28 -1.35 7.98 -16.41
CA LEU A 28 -2.40 7.21 -15.74
C LEU A 28 -1.86 6.48 -14.50
N ALA A 29 -0.74 5.74 -14.59
CA ALA A 29 -0.18 5.07 -13.42
C ALA A 29 0.34 6.08 -12.39
N ALA A 30 0.98 7.17 -12.83
CA ALA A 30 1.44 8.23 -11.95
C ALA A 30 0.27 8.89 -11.18
N SER A 31 -0.82 9.20 -11.88
CA SER A 31 -2.04 9.75 -11.27
C SER A 31 -2.71 8.76 -10.31
N ALA A 32 -2.79 7.48 -10.67
CA ALA A 32 -3.35 6.43 -9.83
C ALA A 32 -2.55 6.26 -8.52
N LEU A 33 -1.22 6.22 -8.61
CA LEU A 33 -0.33 6.15 -7.45
C LEU A 33 -0.50 7.37 -6.53
N ALA A 34 -0.62 8.58 -7.09
CA ALA A 34 -0.85 9.79 -6.31
C ALA A 34 -2.20 9.77 -5.56
N VAL A 35 -3.26 9.28 -6.21
CA VAL A 35 -4.59 9.11 -5.57
C VAL A 35 -4.53 8.09 -4.45
N LEU A 36 -3.84 6.95 -4.67
CA LEU A 36 -3.66 5.92 -3.65
C LEU A 36 -2.88 6.44 -2.45
N ALA A 37 -1.79 7.17 -2.67
CA ALA A 37 -1.00 7.77 -1.61
C ALA A 37 -1.83 8.75 -0.76
N ARG A 38 -2.64 9.61 -1.39
CA ARG A 38 -3.57 10.49 -0.66
C ARG A 38 -4.58 9.70 0.18
N ARG A 39 -5.20 8.66 -0.39
CA ARG A 39 -6.15 7.80 0.33
C ARG A 39 -5.47 7.09 1.51
N GLN A 40 -4.24 6.60 1.33
CA GLN A 40 -3.50 5.93 2.39
C GLN A 40 -3.07 6.90 3.51
N ALA A 41 -2.70 8.14 3.17
CA ALA A 41 -2.35 9.16 4.16
C ALA A 41 -3.56 9.53 5.05
N THR A 42 -4.76 9.55 4.47
CA THR A 42 -6.00 9.84 5.19
C THR A 42 -6.72 8.59 5.71
N ALA A 43 -6.30 7.38 5.36
CA ALA A 43 -6.84 6.14 5.91
C ALA A 43 -6.08 5.73 7.18
N GLY A 44 -6.78 5.58 8.29
CA GLY A 44 -6.19 5.14 9.54
C GLY A 44 -6.97 5.60 10.76
N LYS A 45 -6.52 5.14 11.93
CA LYS A 45 -7.09 5.53 13.22
C LYS A 45 -6.01 5.84 14.24
N THR A 46 -6.40 6.59 15.28
CA THR A 46 -5.50 6.99 16.36
C THR A 46 -5.38 5.88 17.39
N CYS A 47 -4.16 5.55 17.78
CA CYS A 47 -3.95 4.56 18.83
C CYS A 47 -4.31 5.13 20.21
N ALA A 48 -5.19 4.45 20.95
CA ALA A 48 -5.61 4.86 22.29
C ALA A 48 -4.49 4.83 23.36
N ARG A 49 -3.31 4.25 23.06
CA ARG A 49 -2.17 4.19 23.99
C ARG A 49 -1.11 5.24 23.67
N CYS A 50 -0.67 5.34 22.41
CA CYS A 50 0.43 6.24 22.03
C CYS A 50 -0.04 7.53 21.36
N GLY A 51 -1.34 7.71 21.09
CA GLY A 51 -1.89 8.92 20.48
C GLY A 51 -1.54 9.13 19.00
N GLU A 52 -0.75 8.25 18.41
CA GLU A 52 -0.31 8.38 17.01
C GLU A 52 -1.37 7.84 16.05
N ARG A 53 -1.61 8.59 14.96
CA ARG A 53 -2.45 8.13 13.85
C ARG A 53 -1.68 7.13 13.01
N LYS A 54 -2.25 5.93 12.82
CA LYS A 54 -1.60 4.83 12.11
C LYS A 54 -2.55 4.21 11.08
N PRO A 55 -2.02 3.59 10.01
CA PRO A 55 -2.85 2.85 9.07
C PRO A 55 -3.58 1.71 9.79
N PHE A 56 -4.73 1.31 9.27
CA PHE A 56 -5.53 0.22 9.83
C PHE A 56 -4.76 -1.11 9.93
N SER A 57 -3.80 -1.34 9.02
CA SER A 57 -2.88 -2.49 9.05
C SER A 57 -2.00 -2.55 10.30
N ALA A 58 -1.78 -1.43 11.00
CA ALA A 58 -1.04 -1.37 12.25
C ALA A 58 -1.85 -1.85 13.47
N PHE A 59 -3.13 -2.18 13.30
CA PHE A 59 -4.03 -2.67 14.35
C PHE A 59 -4.31 -4.16 14.16
N GLY A 60 -4.68 -4.85 15.23
CA GLY A 60 -5.15 -6.24 15.15
C GLY A 60 -6.66 -6.26 14.89
N GLN A 61 -7.19 -7.37 14.39
CA GLN A 61 -8.63 -7.55 14.27
C GLN A 61 -9.26 -7.76 15.65
N ASP A 62 -10.46 -7.21 15.86
CA ASP A 62 -11.32 -7.45 17.02
C ASP A 62 -12.77 -7.29 16.59
N ALA A 63 -13.45 -8.40 16.36
CA ALA A 63 -14.81 -8.43 15.82
C ALA A 63 -15.87 -7.81 16.76
N ARG A 64 -15.50 -7.50 18.00
CA ARG A 64 -16.39 -6.86 18.98
C ARG A 64 -16.37 -5.34 18.90
N LYS A 65 -15.51 -4.76 18.04
CA LYS A 65 -15.42 -3.31 17.82
C LYS A 65 -16.15 -2.94 16.54
N ASP A 66 -16.79 -1.77 16.53
CA ASP A 66 -17.56 -1.27 15.40
C ASP A 66 -16.72 -1.16 14.12
N ASP A 67 -15.44 -0.79 14.28
CA ASP A 67 -14.48 -0.71 13.18
C ASP A 67 -13.69 -2.02 12.93
N GLY A 68 -14.04 -3.10 13.63
CA GLY A 68 -13.43 -4.43 13.47
C GLY A 68 -11.96 -4.54 13.90
N LEU A 69 -11.40 -3.49 14.52
CA LEU A 69 -9.98 -3.40 14.86
C LEU A 69 -9.76 -3.03 16.32
N THR A 70 -8.68 -3.51 16.92
CA THR A 70 -8.33 -3.15 18.30
C THR A 70 -8.06 -1.66 18.48
N SER A 71 -8.40 -1.09 19.65
CA SER A 71 -8.15 0.33 19.96
C SER A 71 -6.66 0.71 20.07
N ARG A 72 -5.79 -0.28 20.31
CA ARG A 72 -4.34 -0.12 20.43
C ARG A 72 -3.62 -0.70 19.21
N CYS A 73 -2.56 -0.04 18.75
CA CYS A 73 -1.72 -0.56 17.66
C CYS A 73 -0.95 -1.82 18.13
N ARG A 74 -0.53 -2.67 17.19
CA ARG A 74 0.18 -3.93 17.46
C ARG A 74 1.42 -3.73 18.33
N ARG A 75 2.21 -2.68 18.06
CA ARG A 75 3.39 -2.32 18.88
C ARG A 75 3.01 -1.98 20.33
N CYS A 76 1.93 -1.24 20.54
CA CYS A 76 1.43 -0.92 21.88
C CYS A 76 0.81 -2.13 22.59
N ARG A 77 0.26 -3.10 21.86
CA ARG A 77 -0.24 -4.36 22.42
C ARG A 77 0.90 -5.30 22.83
N ALA A 78 1.94 -5.41 22.02
CA ALA A 78 3.13 -6.22 22.33
C ALA A 78 3.92 -5.71 23.56
N ARG A 79 3.78 -4.42 23.89
CA ARG A 79 4.36 -3.81 25.10
C ARG A 79 3.47 -3.93 26.34
N ALA A 80 2.38 -4.70 26.27
CA ALA A 80 1.41 -4.86 27.36
C ALA A 80 1.23 -6.35 27.73
N SER A 81 2.10 -7.21 27.20
CA SER A 81 2.28 -8.61 27.57
C SER A 81 3.46 -8.74 28.51
#